data_AF-A0A353CXR9-F1
#
_entry.id   AF-A0A353CXR9-F1
#
_cell.length_a   1.000
_cell.length_b   1.000
_cell.length_c   1.000
_cell.angle_alpha   90.00
_cell.angle_beta   90.00
_cell.angle_gamma   90.00
#
_symmetry.space_group_name_H-M   'P 1'
#
loop_
_entity.id
_entity.type
_entity.pdbx_description
1 polymer ?
#
loop_
_entity_poly.entity_id
_entity_poly.type
_entity_poly.pdbx_seq_one_letter_code
_entity_poly.pdbx_strand_id
1 'polypeptide(L)'
;MLHRLLFLIGIVALLTPLEINAQIIQPPDCNINPQSLFCQGQCRFNPILPWCAHPTPSPSPSPSPTKDPIIIVPGITVSQNKKLLYKDQAGGTWKFALGFNVYKGLIKKLESVGYEEGQDLFIAHYDWRKPAAHNAITYLKPIIDQAKQSTGANKVDVLAHSFGGIVTRSYVQSDAYGNDVDQLITLGSPHEGAADAYVAWEGGTYPEGWEFWMTNRINRIESALKRTRGLSTMRRPDSFRTFFPSLHDMLPLNDFVMKDGSLLSVANLTEQNQFLKTLHDTLLNISAKGVELFTIAGTNVNTLSQISVNNTRTREDEALNRWRDGHPNPENPPLDSTVGDARVLTASANVGDNNYTLNGTAHHKLPDASQDKVLEILGLDPVAEQFTATEPRSIFGIIILSPLKASIVGPNRQTLSQDRNDYGLENAEYDDDRSDPDDPIDITILNPPDGWYDITYTGTGEGEYTIITSYADEDETVSSAHDGNTTQGAVTTQRIYVGNSTITLVDDSDYLALLKEIERIAKQTKKDRLIKGHEQANITRPITHAQNDLRLYDQRTKQNRQSAALDRLRDYYQHLDEIQSEATHWLDTPSRATIANQILELLEKIRLSSPPL
;
A
#
# COMPACT_ATOMS: atom_id res chain seq x y z
N MET A 1 62.49 17.91 -20.07
CA MET A 1 61.55 17.71 -21.20
C MET A 1 60.29 17.05 -20.64
N LEU A 2 59.13 17.65 -20.97
CA LEU A 2 57.73 17.18 -20.95
C LEU A 2 57.30 16.06 -19.98
N HIS A 3 56.32 16.26 -19.08
CA HIS A 3 54.86 16.37 -19.28
C HIS A 3 54.09 15.05 -19.58
N ARG A 4 53.19 14.71 -18.64
CA ARG A 4 51.74 14.45 -18.81
C ARG A 4 51.18 13.18 -19.52
N LEU A 5 50.11 12.67 -18.87
CA LEU A 5 48.83 12.14 -19.43
C LEU A 5 48.86 10.72 -20.06
N LEU A 6 47.80 9.90 -20.10
CA LEU A 6 46.46 9.73 -19.49
C LEU A 6 45.84 8.46 -20.16
N PHE A 7 44.74 7.93 -19.60
CA PHE A 7 43.74 6.97 -20.14
C PHE A 7 44.10 5.48 -20.30
N LEU A 8 43.18 4.50 -20.30
CA LEU A 8 41.88 4.15 -19.69
C LEU A 8 41.39 2.88 -20.46
N ILE A 9 40.41 2.16 -19.89
CA ILE A 9 39.49 1.17 -20.53
C ILE A 9 39.89 -0.31 -20.46
N GLY A 10 38.98 -1.11 -19.87
CA GLY A 10 38.79 -2.51 -20.23
C GLY A 10 38.25 -3.47 -19.15
N ILE A 11 37.26 -3.09 -18.32
CA ILE A 11 36.50 -4.08 -17.53
C ILE A 11 35.21 -4.39 -18.29
N VAL A 12 35.16 -5.56 -18.91
CA VAL A 12 33.94 -6.16 -19.44
C VAL A 12 33.22 -6.83 -18.27
N ALA A 13 32.11 -6.26 -17.84
CA ALA A 13 31.17 -6.90 -16.92
C ALA A 13 30.37 -7.97 -17.71
N LEU A 14 30.54 -9.23 -17.33
CA LEU A 14 29.66 -10.33 -17.74
C LEU A 14 28.29 -10.13 -17.08
N LEU A 15 27.34 -9.59 -17.84
CA LEU A 15 25.92 -9.68 -17.54
C LEU A 15 25.44 -11.07 -17.98
N THR A 16 25.19 -11.97 -17.03
CA THR A 16 24.34 -13.13 -17.26
C THR A 16 22.88 -12.70 -17.09
N PRO A 17 21.98 -12.95 -18.04
CA PRO A 17 20.57 -12.69 -17.84
C PRO A 17 20.04 -13.66 -16.77
N LEU A 18 19.37 -13.12 -15.74
CA LEU A 18 18.48 -13.92 -14.90
C LEU A 18 17.32 -14.39 -15.79
N GLU A 19 17.27 -15.70 -16.07
CA GLU A 19 16.02 -16.34 -16.48
C GLU A 19 15.05 -16.29 -15.29
N ILE A 20 13.96 -15.54 -15.42
CA ILE A 20 12.88 -15.52 -14.43
C ILE A 20 11.65 -16.12 -15.12
N ASN A 21 11.30 -17.33 -14.69
CA ASN A 21 10.04 -17.99 -15.00
C ASN A 21 8.88 -17.14 -14.48
N ALA A 22 8.15 -16.49 -15.40
CA ALA A 22 6.81 -15.98 -15.11
C ALA A 22 5.91 -17.18 -14.78
N GLN A 23 5.38 -17.24 -13.56
CA GLN A 23 4.39 -18.25 -13.21
C GLN A 23 3.05 -17.88 -13.83
N ILE A 24 2.78 -18.52 -14.96
CA ILE A 24 1.46 -18.82 -15.50
C ILE A 24 0.61 -19.40 -14.36
N ILE A 25 -0.65 -18.96 -14.22
CA ILE A 25 -1.65 -19.60 -13.35
C ILE A 25 -1.62 -21.10 -13.64
N GLN A 26 -1.19 -21.92 -12.68
CA GLN A 26 -1.17 -23.37 -12.85
C GLN A 26 -2.63 -23.84 -13.01
N PRO A 27 -3.01 -24.44 -14.15
CA PRO A 27 -4.34 -25.02 -14.29
C PRO A 27 -4.54 -26.13 -13.23
N PRO A 28 -5.78 -26.41 -12.81
CA PRO A 28 -6.05 -27.44 -11.80
C PRO A 28 -5.53 -28.81 -12.25
N ASP A 29 -5.03 -29.64 -11.31
CA ASP A 29 -4.61 -31.00 -11.62
C ASP A 29 -5.82 -31.85 -12.00
N CYS A 30 -5.99 -32.07 -13.30
CA CYS A 30 -7.08 -32.83 -13.88
C CYS A 30 -7.07 -34.33 -13.53
N ASN A 31 -6.01 -34.85 -12.90
CA ASN A 31 -6.03 -36.19 -12.32
C ASN A 31 -6.76 -36.23 -10.96
N ILE A 32 -6.87 -35.09 -10.28
CA ILE A 32 -7.41 -34.97 -8.92
C ILE A 32 -8.86 -34.46 -8.92
N ASN A 33 -9.20 -33.52 -9.81
CA ASN A 33 -10.57 -32.98 -9.92
C ASN A 33 -11.10 -32.96 -11.37
N PRO A 34 -11.52 -34.13 -11.89
CA PRO A 34 -11.92 -34.28 -13.30
C PRO A 34 -13.25 -33.61 -13.65
N GLN A 35 -13.99 -33.08 -12.67
CA GLN A 35 -15.27 -32.38 -12.89
C GLN A 35 -15.13 -30.85 -12.95
N SER A 36 -13.93 -30.32 -12.76
CA SER A 36 -13.63 -28.90 -13.02
C SER A 36 -13.91 -28.56 -14.49
N LEU A 37 -14.56 -27.42 -14.73
CA LEU A 37 -14.84 -26.89 -16.08
C LEU A 37 -13.56 -26.80 -16.93
N PHE A 38 -12.41 -26.51 -16.29
CA PHE A 38 -11.08 -26.44 -16.92
C PHE A 38 -10.59 -27.76 -17.52
N CYS A 39 -11.01 -28.91 -16.99
CA CYS A 39 -10.51 -30.24 -17.38
C CYS A 39 -11.35 -30.91 -18.46
N GLN A 40 -12.50 -30.33 -18.81
CA GLN A 40 -13.45 -30.91 -19.76
C GLN A 40 -13.14 -30.52 -21.21
N GLY A 41 -12.15 -29.64 -21.44
CA GLY A 41 -11.71 -29.20 -22.77
C GLY A 41 -10.20 -29.28 -22.97
N GLN A 42 -9.76 -30.28 -23.74
CA GLN A 42 -8.43 -30.42 -24.38
C GLN A 42 -7.29 -31.15 -23.64
N CYS A 43 -6.52 -31.88 -24.46
CA CYS A 43 -5.61 -32.97 -24.13
C CYS A 43 -4.25 -32.53 -23.52
N ARG A 44 -3.90 -33.16 -22.38
CA ARG A 44 -2.58 -33.60 -21.86
C ARG A 44 -1.29 -32.92 -22.39
N PHE A 45 -0.66 -32.09 -21.57
CA PHE A 45 0.71 -31.58 -21.75
C PHE A 45 1.80 -32.62 -21.37
N ASN A 46 2.88 -32.70 -22.15
CA ASN A 46 4.13 -33.45 -21.86
C ASN A 46 5.35 -32.54 -22.20
N PRO A 47 6.40 -32.42 -21.37
CA PRO A 47 7.28 -31.24 -21.39
C PRO A 47 8.50 -31.26 -22.35
N ILE A 48 8.62 -32.17 -23.33
CA ILE A 48 9.93 -32.42 -24.00
C ILE A 48 9.94 -32.28 -25.54
N LEU A 49 8.92 -31.70 -26.21
CA LEU A 49 9.01 -31.47 -27.67
C LEU A 49 8.55 -30.07 -28.11
N PRO A 50 9.35 -29.33 -28.91
CA PRO A 50 8.91 -28.10 -29.53
C PRO A 50 8.08 -28.44 -30.77
N TRP A 51 6.88 -27.86 -30.84
CA TRP A 51 5.98 -27.82 -31.99
C TRP A 51 5.33 -29.17 -32.38
N CYS A 52 4.09 -29.35 -31.92
CA CYS A 52 3.16 -30.22 -32.65
C CYS A 52 2.79 -29.50 -33.95
N ALA A 53 3.02 -30.13 -35.10
CA ALA A 53 2.42 -29.70 -36.35
C ALA A 53 0.89 -29.79 -36.19
N HIS A 54 0.20 -28.64 -36.17
CA HIS A 54 -1.26 -28.61 -36.19
C HIS A 54 -1.76 -29.26 -37.49
N PRO A 55 -2.82 -30.09 -37.46
CA PRO A 55 -3.64 -30.25 -38.64
C PRO A 55 -4.18 -28.85 -38.99
N THR A 56 -3.99 -28.44 -40.24
CA THR A 56 -4.50 -27.17 -40.76
C THR A 56 -5.98 -27.06 -40.40
N PRO A 57 -6.41 -26.05 -39.63
CA PRO A 57 -7.82 -25.91 -39.29
C PRO A 57 -8.59 -25.70 -40.60
N SER A 58 -9.54 -26.60 -40.86
CA SER A 58 -10.61 -26.31 -41.83
C SER A 58 -11.32 -25.06 -41.32
N PRO A 59 -11.54 -24.02 -42.14
CA PRO A 59 -12.19 -22.79 -41.72
C PRO A 59 -13.66 -23.08 -41.51
N SER A 60 -14.02 -23.53 -40.32
CA SER A 60 -15.38 -23.42 -39.83
C SER A 60 -15.44 -22.11 -39.06
N PRO A 61 -16.23 -21.11 -39.49
CA PRO A 61 -16.32 -19.86 -38.76
C PRO A 61 -16.96 -20.17 -37.40
N SER A 62 -16.17 -20.08 -36.33
CA SER A 62 -16.76 -19.81 -35.01
C SER A 62 -17.56 -18.51 -35.15
N PRO A 63 -18.80 -18.44 -34.62
CA PRO A 63 -19.54 -17.19 -34.63
C PRO A 63 -18.66 -16.13 -33.95
N SER A 64 -18.46 -14.99 -34.63
CA SER A 64 -17.80 -13.85 -34.00
C SER A 64 -18.57 -13.50 -32.72
N PRO A 65 -17.87 -13.25 -31.59
CA PRO A 65 -18.54 -12.89 -30.35
C PRO A 65 -19.42 -11.66 -30.58
N THR A 66 -20.59 -11.66 -29.95
CA THR A 66 -21.59 -10.59 -30.12
C THR A 66 -21.20 -9.28 -29.43
N LYS A 67 -20.20 -9.33 -28.54
CA LYS A 67 -19.61 -8.20 -27.80
C LYS A 67 -18.12 -8.47 -27.59
N ASP A 68 -17.29 -7.42 -27.62
CA ASP A 68 -15.86 -7.56 -27.31
C ASP A 68 -15.66 -7.81 -25.80
N PRO A 69 -14.69 -8.66 -25.41
CA PRO A 69 -14.37 -8.87 -24.01
C PRO A 69 -13.82 -7.59 -23.38
N ILE A 70 -14.17 -7.36 -22.12
CA ILE A 70 -13.73 -6.22 -21.34
C ILE A 70 -12.60 -6.62 -20.40
N ILE A 71 -11.56 -5.79 -20.32
CA ILE A 71 -10.48 -5.95 -19.34
C ILE A 71 -10.43 -4.72 -18.44
N ILE A 72 -10.59 -4.94 -17.14
CA ILE A 72 -10.37 -3.92 -16.12
C ILE A 72 -8.89 -3.92 -15.72
N VAL A 73 -8.23 -2.77 -15.86
CA VAL A 73 -6.86 -2.54 -15.39
C VAL A 73 -6.91 -1.59 -14.19
N PRO A 74 -6.77 -2.11 -12.96
CA PRO A 74 -6.93 -1.30 -11.75
C PRO A 74 -5.81 -0.27 -11.57
N GLY A 75 -5.99 0.66 -10.65
CA GLY A 75 -4.96 1.57 -10.15
C GLY A 75 -4.01 0.93 -9.14
N ILE A 76 -3.05 1.72 -8.65
CA ILE A 76 -2.09 1.27 -7.64
C ILE A 76 -2.80 0.82 -6.35
N THR A 77 -2.13 -0.04 -5.58
CA THR A 77 -2.57 -0.48 -4.25
C THR A 77 -3.85 -1.33 -4.19
N VAL A 78 -4.48 -1.71 -5.31
CA VAL A 78 -5.71 -2.54 -5.25
C VAL A 78 -5.42 -4.03 -5.48
N SER A 79 -4.51 -4.36 -6.41
CA SER A 79 -4.11 -5.75 -6.68
C SER A 79 -3.25 -6.33 -5.54
N GLN A 80 -3.55 -7.57 -5.12
CA GLN A 80 -2.88 -8.33 -4.07
C GLN A 80 -2.27 -9.60 -4.63
N ASN A 81 -0.98 -9.81 -4.32
CA ASN A 81 -0.30 -11.07 -4.39
C ASN A 81 0.72 -11.08 -3.24
N LYS A 82 0.45 -11.82 -2.16
CA LYS A 82 1.21 -11.74 -0.90
C LYS A 82 2.68 -12.09 -1.08
N LYS A 83 3.00 -13.18 -1.78
CA LYS A 83 4.39 -13.60 -2.02
C LYS A 83 5.17 -12.55 -2.78
N LEU A 84 4.57 -12.02 -3.83
CA LEU A 84 5.24 -11.02 -4.66
C LEU A 84 5.40 -9.70 -3.90
N LEU A 85 4.33 -9.21 -3.28
CA LEU A 85 4.32 -7.89 -2.64
C LEU A 85 5.14 -7.85 -1.34
N TYR A 86 5.17 -8.93 -0.56
CA TYR A 86 5.87 -8.96 0.73
C TYR A 86 7.27 -9.59 0.67
N LYS A 87 7.54 -10.46 -0.31
CA LYS A 87 8.81 -11.21 -0.41
C LYS A 87 9.52 -11.10 -1.76
N ASP A 88 8.94 -10.44 -2.77
CA ASP A 88 9.40 -10.50 -4.17
C ASP A 88 9.57 -11.92 -4.73
N GLN A 89 8.74 -12.84 -4.25
CA GLN A 89 8.77 -14.22 -4.70
C GLN A 89 7.65 -14.46 -5.73
N ALA A 90 7.99 -15.22 -6.78
CA ALA A 90 7.01 -15.66 -7.75
C ALA A 90 5.98 -16.61 -7.10
N GLY A 91 4.80 -16.68 -7.71
CA GLY A 91 3.67 -17.47 -7.23
C GLY A 91 2.69 -16.67 -6.41
N GLY A 92 1.87 -17.39 -5.63
CA GLY A 92 0.72 -16.80 -4.97
C GLY A 92 -0.45 -16.56 -5.95
N THR A 93 -1.56 -16.06 -5.41
CA THR A 93 -2.79 -15.82 -6.17
C THR A 93 -3.04 -14.32 -6.27
N TRP A 94 -3.42 -13.87 -7.46
CA TRP A 94 -3.85 -12.50 -7.70
C TRP A 94 -5.33 -12.33 -7.34
N LYS A 95 -5.64 -11.26 -6.63
CA LYS A 95 -7.01 -10.82 -6.31
C LYS A 95 -7.03 -9.33 -5.96
N PHE A 96 -8.21 -8.76 -5.74
CA PHE A 96 -8.32 -7.49 -5.03
C PHE A 96 -8.01 -7.68 -3.53
N ALA A 97 -7.34 -6.72 -2.92
CA ALA A 97 -7.14 -6.69 -1.46
C ALA A 97 -8.49 -6.48 -0.73
N LEU A 98 -8.70 -7.16 0.41
CA LEU A 98 -9.91 -6.97 1.22
C LEU A 98 -10.09 -5.51 1.63
N GLY A 99 -11.31 -4.98 1.47
CA GLY A 99 -11.66 -3.59 1.79
C GLY A 99 -11.47 -2.61 0.64
N PHE A 100 -10.84 -3.03 -0.46
CA PHE A 100 -10.62 -2.21 -1.64
C PHE A 100 -11.76 -2.43 -2.64
N ASN A 101 -12.98 -2.06 -2.25
CA ASN A 101 -14.20 -2.33 -3.01
C ASN A 101 -14.41 -1.38 -4.22
N VAL A 102 -13.37 -0.63 -4.61
CA VAL A 102 -13.40 0.46 -5.60
C VAL A 102 -14.01 0.05 -6.96
N TYR A 103 -13.89 -1.22 -7.36
CA TYR A 103 -14.42 -1.72 -8.64
C TYR A 103 -15.70 -2.54 -8.51
N LYS A 104 -16.17 -2.82 -7.30
CA LYS A 104 -17.30 -3.74 -7.06
C LYS A 104 -18.59 -3.22 -7.70
N GLY A 105 -18.82 -1.90 -7.70
CA GLY A 105 -19.97 -1.30 -8.36
C GLY A 105 -19.88 -1.39 -9.89
N LEU A 106 -18.74 -0.99 -10.45
CA LEU A 106 -18.49 -1.09 -11.90
C LEU A 106 -18.61 -2.53 -12.42
N ILE A 107 -18.03 -3.52 -11.74
CA ILE A 107 -18.14 -4.93 -12.13
C ILE A 107 -19.60 -5.38 -12.14
N LYS A 108 -20.36 -5.10 -11.07
CA LYS A 108 -21.79 -5.40 -11.01
C LYS A 108 -22.61 -4.75 -12.12
N LYS A 109 -22.25 -3.52 -12.50
CA LYS A 109 -22.89 -2.83 -13.62
C LYS A 109 -22.67 -3.58 -14.93
N LEU A 110 -21.45 -4.01 -15.21
CA LEU A 110 -21.12 -4.79 -16.40
C LEU A 110 -21.80 -6.16 -16.39
N GLU A 111 -21.85 -6.83 -15.23
CA GLU A 111 -22.58 -8.09 -15.06
C GLU A 111 -24.08 -7.93 -15.33
N SER A 112 -24.68 -6.80 -14.92
CA SER A 112 -26.09 -6.53 -15.15
C SER A 112 -26.47 -6.36 -16.64
N VAL A 113 -25.48 -6.11 -17.51
CA VAL A 113 -25.65 -6.06 -18.98
C VAL A 113 -25.10 -7.30 -19.69
N GLY A 114 -24.84 -8.36 -18.93
CA GLY A 114 -24.58 -9.70 -19.44
C GLY A 114 -23.12 -10.10 -19.60
N TYR A 115 -22.17 -9.33 -19.04
CA TYR A 115 -20.78 -9.79 -18.91
C TYR A 115 -20.64 -10.76 -17.71
N GLU A 116 -19.66 -11.65 -17.75
CA GLU A 116 -19.35 -12.61 -16.70
C GLU A 116 -17.84 -12.68 -16.45
N GLU A 117 -17.43 -12.50 -15.18
CA GLU A 117 -16.02 -12.54 -14.80
C GLU A 117 -15.39 -13.90 -15.15
N GLY A 118 -14.25 -13.87 -15.83
CA GLY A 118 -13.52 -15.04 -16.30
C GLY A 118 -13.99 -15.60 -17.64
N GLN A 119 -15.08 -15.09 -18.22
CA GLN A 119 -15.58 -15.50 -19.53
C GLN A 119 -15.33 -14.42 -20.59
N ASP A 120 -15.93 -13.24 -20.39
CA ASP A 120 -15.83 -12.07 -21.26
C ASP A 120 -15.56 -10.77 -20.48
N LEU A 121 -15.47 -10.84 -19.15
CA LEU A 121 -14.96 -9.80 -18.27
C LEU A 121 -13.71 -10.30 -17.53
N PHE A 122 -12.62 -9.56 -17.64
CA PHE A 122 -11.34 -9.94 -17.05
C PHE A 122 -10.76 -8.81 -16.21
N ILE A 123 -9.94 -9.18 -15.22
CA ILE A 123 -9.20 -8.23 -14.40
C ILE A 123 -7.71 -8.47 -14.62
N ALA A 124 -7.00 -7.45 -15.10
CA ALA A 124 -5.57 -7.50 -15.25
C ALA A 124 -4.88 -7.07 -13.95
N HIS A 125 -4.80 -7.97 -12.96
CA HIS A 125 -4.00 -7.74 -11.77
C HIS A 125 -2.50 -7.68 -12.10
N TYR A 126 -1.76 -6.81 -11.41
CA TYR A 126 -0.34 -6.58 -11.67
C TYR A 126 0.41 -6.08 -10.42
N ASP A 127 1.75 -6.15 -10.49
CA ASP A 127 2.64 -5.60 -9.47
C ASP A 127 2.73 -4.07 -9.59
N TRP A 128 1.77 -3.39 -8.98
CA TRP A 128 1.65 -1.93 -9.00
C TRP A 128 2.83 -1.18 -8.37
N ARG A 129 3.79 -1.89 -7.78
CA ARG A 129 5.08 -1.35 -7.35
C ARG A 129 6.02 -1.09 -8.53
N LYS A 130 5.92 -1.88 -9.60
CA LYS A 130 6.87 -1.90 -10.73
C LYS A 130 6.54 -0.83 -11.78
N PRO A 131 7.51 -0.47 -12.64
CA PRO A 131 7.27 0.47 -13.74
C PRO A 131 6.13 0.03 -14.67
N ALA A 132 5.43 0.99 -15.27
CA ALA A 132 4.27 0.76 -16.13
C ALA A 132 4.63 -0.09 -17.36
N ALA A 133 5.77 0.15 -17.99
CA ALA A 133 6.25 -0.64 -19.12
C ALA A 133 6.49 -2.12 -18.76
N HIS A 134 7.01 -2.38 -17.55
CA HIS A 134 7.15 -3.75 -17.06
C HIS A 134 5.78 -4.41 -16.87
N ASN A 135 4.85 -3.70 -16.25
CA ASN A 135 3.51 -4.21 -15.97
C ASN A 135 2.69 -4.47 -17.25
N ALA A 136 2.87 -3.64 -18.26
CA ALA A 136 2.24 -3.77 -19.57
C ALA A 136 2.56 -5.12 -20.23
N ILE A 137 3.84 -5.52 -20.22
CA ILE A 137 4.30 -6.75 -20.86
C ILE A 137 4.11 -7.97 -19.97
N THR A 138 4.36 -7.82 -18.66
CA THR A 138 4.40 -8.96 -17.74
C THR A 138 3.01 -9.42 -17.31
N TYR A 139 2.03 -8.50 -17.22
CA TYR A 139 0.71 -8.79 -16.67
C TYR A 139 -0.42 -8.45 -17.64
N LEU A 140 -0.45 -7.24 -18.20
CA LEU A 140 -1.58 -6.83 -19.05
C LEU A 140 -1.65 -7.64 -20.36
N LYS A 141 -0.54 -7.73 -21.10
CA LYS A 141 -0.53 -8.46 -22.38
C LYS A 141 -0.99 -9.92 -22.24
N PRO A 142 -0.51 -10.73 -21.27
CA PRO A 142 -1.01 -12.09 -21.07
C PRO A 142 -2.52 -12.18 -20.81
N ILE A 143 -3.11 -11.20 -20.10
CA ILE A 143 -4.55 -11.17 -19.84
C ILE A 143 -5.34 -10.80 -21.11
N ILE A 144 -4.80 -9.92 -21.96
CA ILE A 144 -5.37 -9.66 -23.30
C ILE A 144 -5.35 -10.93 -24.16
N ASP A 145 -4.21 -11.63 -24.19
CA ASP A 145 -4.08 -12.90 -24.92
C ASP A 145 -5.08 -13.95 -24.40
N GLN A 146 -5.26 -14.04 -23.08
CA GLN A 146 -6.22 -14.93 -22.43
C GLN A 146 -7.66 -14.59 -22.83
N ALA A 147 -8.06 -13.32 -22.72
CA ALA A 147 -9.41 -12.86 -23.05
C ALA A 147 -9.79 -13.16 -24.50
N LYS A 148 -8.84 -12.96 -25.43
CA LYS A 148 -9.02 -13.29 -26.84
C LYS A 148 -9.13 -14.80 -27.07
N GLN A 149 -8.31 -15.60 -26.37
CA GLN A 149 -8.34 -17.04 -26.48
C GLN A 149 -9.66 -17.64 -25.95
N SER A 150 -10.19 -17.14 -24.83
CA SER A 150 -11.42 -17.65 -24.23
C SER A 150 -12.66 -17.29 -25.05
N THR A 151 -12.72 -16.08 -25.59
CA THR A 151 -13.90 -15.57 -26.31
C THR A 151 -13.87 -15.78 -27.82
N GLY A 152 -12.68 -16.00 -28.39
CA GLY A 152 -12.47 -16.00 -29.84
C GLY A 152 -12.49 -14.59 -30.47
N ALA A 153 -12.50 -13.52 -29.65
CA ALA A 153 -12.44 -12.15 -30.13
C ALA A 153 -11.06 -11.79 -30.70
N ASN A 154 -11.04 -10.87 -31.67
CA ASN A 154 -9.79 -10.37 -32.25
C ASN A 154 -9.19 -9.21 -31.44
N LYS A 155 -10.04 -8.46 -30.74
CA LYS A 155 -9.71 -7.30 -29.93
C LYS A 155 -10.46 -7.35 -28.60
N VAL A 156 -10.08 -6.46 -27.69
CA VAL A 156 -10.69 -6.29 -26.37
C VAL A 156 -10.93 -4.81 -26.11
N ASP A 157 -11.90 -4.50 -25.26
CA ASP A 157 -12.08 -3.16 -24.68
C ASP A 157 -11.38 -3.09 -23.33
N VAL A 158 -10.64 -2.01 -23.07
CA VAL A 158 -9.87 -1.86 -21.83
C VAL A 158 -10.40 -0.70 -20.99
N LEU A 159 -10.85 -1.00 -19.78
CA LEU A 159 -11.25 -0.04 -18.75
C LEU A 159 -10.11 0.13 -17.76
N ALA A 160 -9.38 1.24 -17.83
CA ALA A 160 -8.17 1.44 -17.07
C ALA A 160 -8.29 2.60 -16.07
N HIS A 161 -8.07 2.34 -14.78
CA HIS A 161 -8.20 3.36 -13.74
C HIS A 161 -6.83 3.83 -13.23
N SER A 162 -6.66 5.14 -13.02
CA SER A 162 -5.46 5.71 -12.40
C SER A 162 -4.18 5.26 -13.12
N PHE A 163 -3.19 4.72 -12.41
CA PHE A 163 -1.96 4.15 -12.97
C PHE A 163 -2.19 3.04 -14.01
N GLY A 164 -3.32 2.31 -13.95
CA GLY A 164 -3.69 1.31 -14.95
C GLY A 164 -3.80 1.88 -16.36
N GLY A 165 -4.17 3.16 -16.51
CA GLY A 165 -4.19 3.83 -17.82
C GLY A 165 -2.80 4.11 -18.37
N ILE A 166 -1.82 4.42 -17.51
CA ILE A 166 -0.41 4.53 -17.92
C ILE A 166 0.11 3.15 -18.33
N VAL A 167 -0.19 2.09 -17.56
CA VAL A 167 0.16 0.70 -17.90
C VAL A 167 -0.41 0.32 -19.28
N THR A 168 -1.68 0.64 -19.54
CA THR A 168 -2.33 0.31 -20.82
C THR A 168 -1.77 1.11 -21.98
N ARG A 169 -1.56 2.43 -21.81
CA ARG A 169 -0.87 3.26 -22.81
C ARG A 169 0.54 2.75 -23.11
N SER A 170 1.26 2.26 -22.10
CA SER A 170 2.58 1.65 -22.29
C SER A 170 2.53 0.42 -23.19
N TYR A 171 1.48 -0.41 -23.07
CA TYR A 171 1.28 -1.53 -23.98
C TYR A 171 0.95 -1.04 -25.40
N VAL A 172 -0.12 -0.25 -25.55
CA VAL A 172 -0.62 0.22 -26.85
C VAL A 172 0.41 1.00 -27.64
N GLN A 173 1.21 1.83 -26.99
CA GLN A 173 2.21 2.68 -27.64
C GLN A 173 3.57 1.97 -27.85
N SER A 174 3.77 0.76 -27.32
CA SER A 174 5.00 -0.02 -27.51
C SER A 174 5.07 -0.76 -28.86
N ASP A 175 6.26 -1.29 -29.16
CA ASP A 175 6.51 -2.21 -30.27
C ASP A 175 5.92 -3.61 -30.05
N ALA A 176 5.57 -3.96 -28.80
CA ALA A 176 4.96 -5.23 -28.47
C ALA A 176 3.43 -5.26 -28.68
N TYR A 177 2.84 -4.12 -29.08
CA TYR A 177 1.40 -4.00 -29.28
C TYR A 177 0.91 -4.93 -30.40
N GLY A 178 -0.05 -5.80 -30.07
CA GLY A 178 -0.55 -6.85 -30.95
C GLY A 178 -1.70 -6.46 -31.87
N ASN A 179 -2.06 -5.17 -31.97
CA ASN A 179 -3.27 -4.70 -32.66
C ASN A 179 -4.55 -5.37 -32.15
N ASP A 180 -4.65 -5.48 -30.82
CA ASP A 180 -5.59 -6.33 -30.10
C ASP A 180 -6.41 -5.58 -29.04
N VAL A 181 -6.41 -4.25 -29.10
CA VAL A 181 -7.26 -3.37 -28.29
C VAL A 181 -8.16 -2.59 -29.25
N ASP A 182 -9.46 -2.51 -28.96
CA ASP A 182 -10.41 -1.70 -29.73
C ASP A 182 -10.60 -0.33 -29.08
N GLN A 183 -11.18 -0.30 -27.87
CA GLN A 183 -11.31 0.91 -27.09
C GLN A 183 -10.40 0.90 -25.86
N LEU A 184 -9.84 2.06 -25.54
CA LEU A 184 -9.18 2.36 -24.27
C LEU A 184 -9.96 3.45 -23.56
N ILE A 185 -10.63 3.09 -22.47
CA ILE A 185 -11.39 4.00 -21.62
C ILE A 185 -10.62 4.19 -20.32
N THR A 186 -10.13 5.40 -20.07
CA THR A 186 -9.35 5.70 -18.86
C THR A 186 -10.18 6.46 -17.84
N LEU A 187 -10.03 6.12 -16.56
CA LEU A 187 -10.71 6.74 -15.43
C LEU A 187 -9.66 7.45 -14.57
N GLY A 188 -9.63 8.79 -14.58
CA GLY A 188 -8.73 9.60 -13.76
C GLY A 188 -7.24 9.29 -13.93
N SER A 189 -6.81 8.75 -15.07
CA SER A 189 -5.41 8.37 -15.27
C SER A 189 -4.50 9.60 -15.39
N PRO A 190 -3.38 9.71 -14.66
CA PRO A 190 -2.51 10.88 -14.70
C PRO A 190 -1.66 10.89 -15.98
N HIS A 191 -2.28 11.21 -17.12
CA HIS A 191 -1.65 11.16 -18.44
C HIS A 191 -0.54 12.20 -18.62
N GLU A 192 -0.55 13.28 -17.84
CA GLU A 192 0.52 14.27 -17.73
C GLU A 192 1.18 14.29 -16.32
N GLY A 193 0.91 13.26 -15.52
CA GLY A 193 1.44 13.07 -14.16
C GLY A 193 0.63 13.76 -13.07
N ALA A 194 1.04 13.57 -11.81
CA ALA A 194 0.38 14.11 -10.64
C ALA A 194 1.41 14.63 -9.62
N ALA A 195 1.17 15.81 -9.06
CA ALA A 195 2.11 16.45 -8.14
C ALA A 195 2.25 15.67 -6.82
N ASP A 196 1.22 14.92 -6.43
CA ASP A 196 1.23 14.07 -5.24
C ASP A 196 2.26 12.91 -5.35
N ALA A 197 2.50 12.39 -6.57
CA ALA A 197 3.54 11.40 -6.84
C ALA A 197 4.94 11.96 -6.55
N TYR A 198 5.18 13.25 -6.80
CA TYR A 198 6.44 13.90 -6.44
C TYR A 198 6.64 13.99 -4.93
N VAL A 199 5.58 14.26 -4.15
CA VAL A 199 5.65 14.26 -2.69
C VAL A 199 6.07 12.89 -2.16
N ALA A 200 5.45 11.82 -2.69
CA ALA A 200 5.82 10.46 -2.33
C ALA A 200 7.24 10.09 -2.78
N TRP A 201 7.63 10.44 -4.01
CA TRP A 201 8.93 10.08 -4.59
C TRP A 201 10.12 10.85 -4.02
N GLU A 202 10.01 12.17 -3.92
CA GLU A 202 11.09 13.03 -3.42
C GLU A 202 11.11 13.14 -1.92
N GLY A 203 9.94 13.16 -1.26
CA GLY A 203 9.83 13.29 0.18
C GLY A 203 9.85 11.97 0.94
N GLY A 204 9.31 10.92 0.33
CA GLY A 204 9.03 9.67 1.04
C GLY A 204 7.94 9.86 2.11
N THR A 205 7.00 10.77 1.86
CA THR A 205 5.87 11.09 2.73
C THR A 205 4.56 10.86 1.99
N TYR A 206 3.44 10.83 2.71
CA TYR A 206 2.13 10.66 2.09
C TYR A 206 1.49 12.02 1.81
N PRO A 207 0.99 12.25 0.58
CA PRO A 207 0.22 13.45 0.24
C PRO A 207 -1.13 13.50 0.97
N GLU A 208 -1.67 14.71 1.19
CA GLU A 208 -2.95 14.93 1.89
C GLU A 208 -4.16 14.21 1.24
N GLY A 209 -4.16 14.02 -0.08
CA GLY A 209 -5.23 13.32 -0.83
C GLY A 209 -5.11 11.79 -0.88
N TRP A 210 -4.20 11.19 -0.12
CA TRP A 210 -4.05 9.73 -0.09
C TRP A 210 -4.89 9.12 1.03
N GLU A 211 -5.70 8.13 0.66
CA GLU A 211 -6.59 7.48 1.62
C GLU A 211 -5.80 6.66 2.64
N PHE A 212 -6.25 6.63 3.88
CA PHE A 212 -5.59 5.92 4.98
C PHE A 212 -5.35 4.43 4.68
N TRP A 213 -6.28 3.79 3.96
CA TRP A 213 -6.16 2.39 3.60
C TRP A 213 -5.03 2.15 2.58
N MET A 214 -4.72 3.13 1.73
CA MET A 214 -3.57 3.07 0.81
C MET A 214 -2.27 3.23 1.57
N THR A 215 -2.17 4.26 2.41
CA THR A 215 -0.96 4.56 3.18
C THR A 215 -0.63 3.41 4.13
N ASN A 216 -1.64 2.84 4.79
CA ASN A 216 -1.52 1.65 5.61
C ASN A 216 -0.94 0.45 4.82
N ARG A 217 -1.49 0.18 3.63
CA ARG A 217 -1.04 -0.93 2.79
C ARG A 217 0.40 -0.74 2.30
N ILE A 218 0.77 0.48 1.91
CA ILE A 218 2.15 0.81 1.51
C ILE A 218 3.11 0.65 2.70
N ASN A 219 2.73 1.11 3.90
CA ASN A 219 3.53 0.92 5.12
C ASN A 219 3.81 -0.56 5.40
N ARG A 220 2.76 -1.39 5.34
CA ARG A 220 2.85 -2.84 5.56
C ARG A 220 3.79 -3.52 4.55
N ILE A 221 3.65 -3.17 3.27
CA ILE A 221 4.49 -3.69 2.18
C ILE A 221 5.95 -3.24 2.32
N GLU A 222 6.18 -1.94 2.55
CA GLU A 222 7.52 -1.40 2.77
C GLU A 222 8.21 -2.08 3.95
N SER A 223 7.49 -2.25 5.06
CA SER A 223 8.00 -2.90 6.28
C SER A 223 8.38 -4.37 6.04
N ALA A 224 7.56 -5.10 5.27
CA ALA A 224 7.86 -6.48 4.88
C ALA A 224 9.10 -6.55 3.98
N LEU A 225 9.16 -5.73 2.94
CA LEU A 225 10.27 -5.72 1.97
C LEU A 225 11.60 -5.30 2.59
N LYS A 226 11.59 -4.35 3.54
CA LYS A 226 12.80 -4.01 4.30
C LYS A 226 13.37 -5.22 5.03
N ARG A 227 12.52 -6.09 5.56
CA ARG A 227 12.97 -7.28 6.29
C ARG A 227 13.38 -8.40 5.37
N THR A 228 12.54 -8.73 4.38
CA THR A 228 12.80 -9.84 3.46
C THR A 228 13.99 -9.58 2.54
N ARG A 229 14.36 -8.32 2.33
CA ARG A 229 15.58 -7.94 1.59
C ARG A 229 16.80 -7.63 2.48
N GLY A 230 16.69 -7.71 3.81
CA GLY A 230 17.79 -7.36 4.72
C GLY A 230 18.17 -5.87 4.70
N LEU A 231 17.19 -5.00 4.44
CA LEU A 231 17.30 -3.54 4.32
C LEU A 231 16.60 -2.79 5.47
N SER A 232 16.62 -3.35 6.69
CA SER A 232 15.88 -2.82 7.84
C SER A 232 16.26 -1.38 8.23
N THR A 233 17.48 -0.94 7.91
CA THR A 233 17.97 0.43 8.18
C THR A 233 17.66 1.43 7.07
N MET A 234 17.08 0.99 5.94
CA MET A 234 16.74 1.86 4.82
C MET A 234 15.67 2.88 5.23
N ARG A 235 15.98 4.16 5.06
CA ARG A 235 15.06 5.26 5.35
C ARG A 235 14.36 5.71 4.07
N ARG A 236 13.23 6.39 4.23
CA ARG A 236 12.57 7.11 3.16
C ARG A 236 13.38 8.38 2.82
N PRO A 237 13.41 8.84 1.56
CA PRO A 237 12.68 8.34 0.39
C PRO A 237 13.32 7.13 -0.32
N ASP A 238 14.52 6.68 0.06
CA ASP A 238 15.21 5.62 -0.67
C ASP A 238 14.43 4.30 -0.72
N SER A 239 13.71 3.94 0.34
CA SER A 239 12.80 2.78 0.32
C SER A 239 11.63 2.97 -0.65
N PHE A 240 11.10 4.18 -0.79
CA PHE A 240 10.05 4.46 -1.77
C PHE A 240 10.57 4.33 -3.20
N ARG A 241 11.75 4.91 -3.46
CA ARG A 241 12.43 4.81 -4.76
C ARG A 241 12.79 3.36 -5.13
N THR A 242 13.16 2.56 -4.14
CA THR A 242 13.57 1.16 -4.33
C THR A 242 12.38 0.23 -4.51
N PHE A 243 11.31 0.43 -3.74
CA PHE A 243 10.20 -0.53 -3.69
C PHE A 243 9.00 -0.11 -4.51
N PHE A 244 8.83 1.17 -4.84
CA PHE A 244 7.68 1.69 -5.60
C PHE A 244 8.11 2.58 -6.78
N PRO A 245 8.96 2.09 -7.70
CA PRO A 245 9.35 2.85 -8.90
C PRO A 245 8.17 3.30 -9.79
N SER A 246 6.98 2.71 -9.66
CA SER A 246 5.76 3.23 -10.30
C SER A 246 5.41 4.67 -9.94
N LEU A 247 5.83 5.17 -8.77
CA LEU A 247 5.64 6.57 -8.38
C LEU A 247 6.40 7.52 -9.32
N HIS A 248 7.58 7.13 -9.79
CA HIS A 248 8.36 7.91 -10.75
C HIS A 248 7.64 8.03 -12.10
N ASP A 249 6.98 6.96 -12.54
CA ASP A 249 6.23 6.93 -13.80
C ASP A 249 4.97 7.83 -13.76
N MET A 250 4.60 8.36 -12.60
CA MET A 250 3.49 9.31 -12.41
C MET A 250 3.96 10.75 -12.15
N LEU A 251 5.26 11.05 -12.18
CA LEU A 251 5.73 12.42 -11.96
C LEU A 251 5.24 13.39 -13.07
N PRO A 252 4.94 14.66 -12.73
CA PRO A 252 4.38 15.63 -13.68
C PRO A 252 5.26 15.94 -14.89
N LEU A 253 4.62 16.27 -16.01
CA LEU A 253 5.27 16.80 -17.21
C LEU A 253 5.32 18.33 -17.25
N ASN A 254 4.33 18.99 -16.62
CA ASN A 254 4.20 20.44 -16.56
C ASN A 254 4.84 21.02 -15.30
N ASP A 255 5.24 22.29 -15.36
CA ASP A 255 5.85 23.00 -14.23
C ASP A 255 4.90 23.07 -13.02
N PHE A 256 5.33 22.49 -11.90
CA PHE A 256 4.52 22.32 -10.69
C PHE A 256 5.25 22.73 -9.40
N VAL A 257 6.57 22.90 -9.45
CA VAL A 257 7.36 23.33 -8.28
C VAL A 257 7.48 24.85 -8.27
N MET A 258 7.01 25.50 -7.21
CA MET A 258 7.08 26.93 -6.98
C MET A 258 8.26 27.28 -6.09
N LYS A 259 9.19 28.11 -6.56
CA LYS A 259 10.35 28.57 -5.80
C LYS A 259 10.46 30.08 -5.90
N ASP A 260 10.49 30.78 -4.76
CA ASP A 260 10.48 32.24 -4.68
C ASP A 260 9.35 32.91 -5.52
N GLY A 261 8.16 32.29 -5.51
CA GLY A 261 7.01 32.81 -6.26
C GLY A 261 7.08 32.60 -7.77
N SER A 262 8.07 31.86 -8.28
CA SER A 262 8.22 31.51 -9.69
C SER A 262 8.12 30.00 -9.90
N LEU A 263 7.46 29.57 -10.98
CA LEU A 263 7.47 28.17 -11.40
C LEU A 263 8.86 27.76 -11.89
N LEU A 264 9.36 26.64 -11.38
CA LEU A 264 10.54 25.99 -11.91
C LEU A 264 10.15 25.14 -13.11
N SER A 265 10.94 25.26 -14.18
CA SER A 265 10.81 24.37 -15.33
C SER A 265 11.07 22.92 -14.92
N VAL A 266 10.19 21.98 -15.29
CA VAL A 266 10.40 20.53 -15.07
C VAL A 266 11.75 20.07 -15.65
N ALA A 267 12.18 20.65 -16.77
CA ALA A 267 13.48 20.34 -17.38
C ALA A 267 14.69 20.65 -16.46
N ASN A 268 14.50 21.50 -15.46
CA ASN A 268 15.51 21.88 -14.46
C ASN A 268 15.36 21.14 -13.13
N LEU A 269 14.30 20.35 -12.94
CA LEU A 269 14.12 19.53 -11.74
C LEU A 269 15.07 18.34 -11.76
N THR A 270 15.44 17.88 -10.57
CA THR A 270 16.33 16.74 -10.38
C THR A 270 15.71 15.44 -10.88
N GLU A 271 14.41 15.27 -10.66
CA GLU A 271 13.65 14.09 -11.11
C GLU A 271 12.71 14.47 -12.26
N GLN A 272 12.75 13.68 -13.33
CA GLN A 272 12.04 13.96 -14.58
C GLN A 272 11.48 12.68 -15.16
N ASN A 273 10.25 12.75 -15.69
CA ASN A 273 9.55 11.59 -16.24
C ASN A 273 9.68 11.49 -17.76
N GLN A 274 10.87 11.11 -18.25
CA GLN A 274 11.10 10.95 -19.69
C GLN A 274 10.22 9.85 -20.32
N PHE A 275 9.86 8.85 -19.53
CA PHE A 275 8.97 7.77 -19.93
C PHE A 275 7.55 8.29 -20.22
N LEU A 276 6.91 8.96 -19.27
CA LEU A 276 5.58 9.53 -19.47
C LEU A 276 5.58 10.64 -20.53
N LYS A 277 6.67 11.41 -20.61
CA LYS A 277 6.87 12.38 -21.70
C LYS A 277 6.83 11.70 -23.06
N THR A 278 7.50 10.57 -23.23
CA THR A 278 7.49 9.81 -24.48
C THR A 278 6.08 9.31 -24.81
N LEU A 279 5.33 8.81 -23.83
CA LEU A 279 3.94 8.42 -24.01
C LEU A 279 3.06 9.61 -24.41
N HIS A 280 3.29 10.79 -23.82
CA HIS A 280 2.56 12.02 -24.14
C HIS A 280 2.87 12.49 -25.57
N ASP A 281 4.15 12.61 -25.92
CA ASP A 281 4.60 13.06 -27.25
C ASP A 281 4.10 12.13 -28.38
N THR A 282 3.82 10.86 -28.08
CA THR A 282 3.35 9.86 -29.03
C THR A 282 1.86 9.51 -28.90
N LEU A 283 1.05 10.35 -28.26
CA LEU A 283 -0.40 10.13 -28.08
C LEU A 283 -1.13 9.81 -29.40
N LEU A 284 -0.76 10.48 -30.50
CA LEU A 284 -1.34 10.24 -31.84
C LEU A 284 -1.10 8.81 -32.35
N ASN A 285 -0.12 8.08 -31.81
CA ASN A 285 0.11 6.69 -32.18
C ASN A 285 -1.02 5.76 -31.73
N ILE A 286 -1.80 6.13 -30.71
CA ILE A 286 -2.94 5.33 -30.23
C ILE A 286 -4.00 5.24 -31.33
N SER A 287 -4.46 6.39 -31.84
CA SER A 287 -5.46 6.44 -32.92
C SER A 287 -4.87 5.98 -34.26
N ALA A 288 -3.60 6.24 -34.56
CA ALA A 288 -2.93 5.72 -35.75
C ALA A 288 -2.84 4.18 -35.77
N LYS A 289 -2.86 3.54 -34.59
CA LYS A 289 -2.95 2.09 -34.41
C LYS A 289 -4.40 1.58 -34.39
N GLY A 290 -5.38 2.45 -34.62
CA GLY A 290 -6.80 2.08 -34.67
C GLY A 290 -7.40 1.77 -33.30
N VAL A 291 -6.86 2.35 -32.22
CA VAL A 291 -7.43 2.31 -30.87
C VAL A 291 -8.19 3.60 -30.61
N GLU A 292 -9.44 3.49 -30.17
CA GLU A 292 -10.24 4.65 -29.76
C GLU A 292 -9.95 4.98 -28.29
N LEU A 293 -9.43 6.18 -28.03
CA LEU A 293 -9.13 6.65 -26.68
C LEU A 293 -10.29 7.51 -26.15
N PHE A 294 -10.79 7.15 -24.97
CA PHE A 294 -11.74 7.92 -24.19
C PHE A 294 -11.17 8.17 -22.79
N THR A 295 -11.28 9.40 -22.29
CA THR A 295 -10.86 9.73 -20.92
C THR A 295 -12.04 10.23 -20.11
N ILE A 296 -12.13 9.79 -18.85
CA ILE A 296 -13.14 10.23 -17.89
C ILE A 296 -12.40 10.76 -16.66
N ALA A 297 -12.43 12.08 -16.46
CA ALA A 297 -11.75 12.76 -15.38
C ALA A 297 -12.72 13.21 -14.27
N GLY A 298 -12.27 13.21 -13.01
CA GLY A 298 -12.98 13.91 -11.93
C GLY A 298 -12.66 15.42 -11.95
N THR A 299 -13.58 16.23 -11.43
CA THR A 299 -13.37 17.67 -11.22
C THR A 299 -14.13 18.17 -10.00
N ASN A 300 -13.88 19.41 -9.57
CA ASN A 300 -14.50 20.04 -8.39
C ASN A 300 -14.21 19.30 -7.08
N VAL A 301 -13.04 18.66 -7.00
CA VAL A 301 -12.44 18.12 -5.77
C VAL A 301 -11.06 18.74 -5.60
N ASN A 302 -10.77 19.25 -4.40
CA ASN A 302 -9.48 19.88 -4.10
C ASN A 302 -8.34 18.90 -4.42
N THR A 303 -7.36 19.33 -5.19
CA THR A 303 -6.29 18.51 -5.76
C THR A 303 -4.98 19.30 -5.75
N LEU A 304 -3.88 18.61 -5.44
CA LEU A 304 -2.55 19.22 -5.43
C LEU A 304 -2.10 19.54 -6.87
N SER A 305 -1.94 20.82 -7.17
CA SER A 305 -1.44 21.36 -8.43
C SER A 305 -0.01 21.85 -8.33
N GLN A 306 0.36 22.54 -7.24
CA GLN A 306 1.69 23.14 -7.10
C GLN A 306 2.31 22.83 -5.73
N ILE A 307 3.64 22.72 -5.71
CA ILE A 307 4.43 22.48 -4.50
C ILE A 307 5.36 23.66 -4.30
N SER A 308 5.07 24.48 -3.29
CA SER A 308 5.95 25.57 -2.90
C SER A 308 7.15 25.03 -2.13
N VAL A 309 8.36 25.45 -2.51
CA VAL A 309 9.61 25.01 -1.89
C VAL A 309 10.48 26.19 -1.46
N ASN A 310 11.22 25.99 -0.37
CA ASN A 310 12.24 26.93 0.10
C ASN A 310 13.49 26.91 -0.80
N ASN A 311 14.31 27.96 -0.68
CA ASN A 311 15.58 28.05 -1.39
C ASN A 311 16.62 27.02 -0.97
N THR A 312 16.52 26.54 0.25
CA THR A 312 17.48 25.62 0.85
C THR A 312 16.77 24.41 1.41
N ARG A 313 17.46 23.27 1.34
CA ARG A 313 17.08 22.05 2.04
C ARG A 313 17.42 22.14 3.52
N THR A 314 16.69 21.41 4.37
CA THR A 314 17.09 21.25 5.77
C THR A 314 18.28 20.27 5.88
N ARG A 315 18.96 20.24 7.03
CA ARG A 315 20.05 19.26 7.25
C ARG A 315 19.57 17.82 7.18
N GLU A 316 18.33 17.56 7.62
CA GLU A 316 17.74 16.24 7.51
C GLU A 316 17.47 15.87 6.05
N ASP A 317 16.97 16.82 5.25
CA ASP A 317 16.75 16.58 3.82
C ASP A 317 18.04 16.23 3.07
N GLU A 318 19.14 16.92 3.39
CA GLU A 318 20.46 16.62 2.84
C GLU A 318 20.95 15.23 3.27
N ALA A 319 20.78 14.87 4.55
CA ALA A 319 21.19 13.57 5.08
C ALA A 319 20.39 12.40 4.51
N LEU A 320 19.10 12.63 4.21
CA LEU A 320 18.19 11.66 3.59
C LEU A 320 18.17 11.71 2.07
N ASN A 321 18.87 12.67 1.47
CA ASN A 321 18.82 12.96 0.03
C ASN A 321 17.37 13.08 -0.51
N ARG A 322 16.52 13.78 0.25
CA ARG A 322 15.13 14.10 -0.12
C ARG A 322 14.99 15.54 -0.56
N TRP A 323 13.88 15.84 -1.25
CA TRP A 323 13.51 17.19 -1.67
C TRP A 323 14.65 17.92 -2.40
N ARG A 324 15.24 17.27 -3.40
CA ARG A 324 16.51 17.72 -4.01
C ARG A 324 16.42 19.09 -4.67
N ASP A 325 15.22 19.52 -5.07
CA ASP A 325 14.95 20.82 -5.69
C ASP A 325 14.57 21.93 -4.67
N GLY A 326 14.28 21.56 -3.42
CA GLY A 326 13.95 22.47 -2.32
C GLY A 326 12.97 21.84 -1.32
N HIS A 327 13.11 22.19 -0.04
CA HIS A 327 12.23 21.70 1.03
C HIS A 327 10.82 22.30 0.91
N PRO A 328 9.73 21.51 0.91
CA PRO A 328 8.37 22.02 0.85
C PRO A 328 8.05 23.01 1.96
N ASN A 329 7.29 24.05 1.63
CA ASN A 329 6.79 25.01 2.60
C ASN A 329 5.38 25.45 2.17
N PRO A 330 4.32 25.00 2.88
CA PRO A 330 4.34 24.20 4.12
C PRO A 330 4.88 22.77 3.94
N GLU A 331 5.26 22.12 5.06
CA GLU A 331 5.84 20.74 5.07
C GLU A 331 4.94 19.73 4.36
N ASN A 332 3.63 19.84 4.57
CA ASN A 332 2.61 19.10 3.83
C ASN A 332 1.96 20.04 2.80
N PRO A 333 2.29 19.90 1.50
CA PRO A 333 1.68 20.74 0.47
C PRO A 333 0.16 20.58 0.45
N PRO A 334 -0.61 21.68 0.52
CA PRO A 334 -2.06 21.62 0.58
C PRO A 334 -2.66 21.33 -0.80
N LEU A 335 -3.85 20.76 -0.83
CA LEU A 335 -4.65 20.61 -2.06
C LEU A 335 -5.13 21.98 -2.56
N ASP A 336 -4.37 22.62 -3.45
CA ASP A 336 -4.45 24.05 -3.80
C ASP A 336 -5.31 24.38 -5.05
N SER A 337 -5.76 23.37 -5.81
CA SER A 337 -6.64 23.54 -6.96
C SER A 337 -7.98 22.86 -6.73
N THR A 338 -9.09 23.52 -7.07
CA THR A 338 -10.43 22.88 -7.06
C THR A 338 -10.69 22.02 -8.30
N VAL A 339 -9.77 21.99 -9.28
CA VAL A 339 -9.98 21.35 -10.58
C VAL A 339 -9.20 20.04 -10.66
N GLY A 340 -9.76 19.00 -10.04
CA GLY A 340 -9.26 17.63 -10.10
C GLY A 340 -10.11 16.67 -9.27
N ASP A 341 -9.52 15.55 -8.88
CA ASP A 341 -10.19 14.43 -8.20
C ASP A 341 -9.58 14.06 -6.83
N ALA A 342 -8.82 14.96 -6.20
CA ALA A 342 -7.98 14.76 -5.01
C ALA A 342 -6.59 14.16 -5.26
N ARG A 343 -6.30 13.65 -6.46
CA ARG A 343 -4.93 13.24 -6.84
C ARG A 343 -4.47 13.80 -8.16
N VAL A 344 -5.33 13.68 -9.17
CA VAL A 344 -5.03 14.02 -10.55
C VAL A 344 -5.83 15.26 -10.93
N LEU A 345 -5.12 16.27 -11.44
CA LEU A 345 -5.78 17.43 -12.03
C LEU A 345 -6.61 17.01 -13.23
N THR A 346 -7.79 17.60 -13.43
CA THR A 346 -8.66 17.29 -14.57
C THR A 346 -7.92 17.44 -15.90
N ALA A 347 -7.04 18.45 -16.01
CA ALA A 347 -6.22 18.68 -17.20
C ALA A 347 -5.17 17.58 -17.45
N SER A 348 -4.62 16.98 -16.39
CA SER A 348 -3.68 15.85 -16.53
C SER A 348 -4.40 14.56 -16.92
N ALA A 349 -5.67 14.40 -16.54
CA ALA A 349 -6.47 13.23 -16.88
C ALA A 349 -7.06 13.24 -18.30
N ASN A 350 -7.30 14.42 -18.87
CA ASN A 350 -7.91 14.58 -20.19
C ASN A 350 -6.86 14.70 -21.30
N VAL A 351 -6.80 13.70 -22.19
CA VAL A 351 -5.93 13.70 -23.37
C VAL A 351 -6.62 13.05 -24.57
N GLY A 352 -6.21 13.43 -25.78
CA GLY A 352 -6.89 13.01 -27.00
C GLY A 352 -8.19 13.77 -27.24
N ASP A 353 -9.04 13.24 -28.11
CA ASP A 353 -10.20 13.97 -28.62
C ASP A 353 -11.49 13.71 -27.83
N ASN A 354 -11.63 12.53 -27.19
CA ASN A 354 -12.85 12.13 -26.48
C ASN A 354 -12.70 12.25 -24.96
N ASN A 355 -12.90 13.46 -24.43
CA ASN A 355 -12.73 13.77 -23.01
C ASN A 355 -14.08 14.00 -22.32
N TYR A 356 -14.30 13.34 -21.19
CA TYR A 356 -15.47 13.51 -20.33
C TYR A 356 -15.06 13.87 -18.91
N THR A 357 -15.92 14.62 -18.22
CA THR A 357 -15.66 15.07 -16.85
C THR A 357 -16.85 14.78 -15.94
N LEU A 358 -16.57 14.21 -14.76
CA LEU A 358 -17.53 13.94 -13.70
C LEU A 358 -17.37 14.96 -12.56
N ASN A 359 -18.47 15.61 -12.21
CA ASN A 359 -18.49 16.67 -11.21
C ASN A 359 -18.47 16.10 -9.78
N GLY A 360 -17.63 16.64 -8.89
CA GLY A 360 -17.60 16.33 -7.46
C GLY A 360 -17.20 14.88 -7.16
N THR A 361 -16.46 14.24 -8.06
CA THR A 361 -16.09 12.83 -7.94
C THR A 361 -14.62 12.71 -7.53
N ALA A 362 -14.38 12.18 -6.34
CA ALA A 362 -13.04 11.87 -5.86
C ALA A 362 -12.44 10.68 -6.64
N HIS A 363 -11.11 10.60 -6.69
CA HIS A 363 -10.35 9.68 -7.52
C HIS A 363 -10.77 8.22 -7.29
N HIS A 364 -10.85 7.79 -6.03
CA HIS A 364 -11.23 6.43 -5.67
C HIS A 364 -12.71 6.10 -5.95
N LYS A 365 -13.56 7.10 -6.23
CA LYS A 365 -14.99 6.93 -6.61
C LYS A 365 -15.21 6.85 -8.11
N LEU A 366 -14.21 7.15 -8.94
CA LEU A 366 -14.37 7.22 -10.38
C LEU A 366 -14.90 5.93 -11.03
N PRO A 367 -14.48 4.72 -10.64
CA PRO A 367 -15.03 3.50 -11.23
C PRO A 367 -16.54 3.35 -11.00
N ASP A 368 -17.03 3.63 -9.79
CA ASP A 368 -18.47 3.60 -9.51
C ASP A 368 -19.19 4.76 -10.21
N ALA A 369 -18.67 5.98 -10.13
CA ALA A 369 -19.33 7.16 -10.69
C ALA A 369 -19.40 7.17 -12.24
N SER A 370 -18.49 6.46 -12.90
CA SER A 370 -18.40 6.42 -14.37
C SER A 370 -19.27 5.34 -15.03
N GLN A 371 -19.95 4.50 -14.24
CA GLN A 371 -20.76 3.37 -14.72
C GLN A 371 -21.63 3.68 -15.95
N ASP A 372 -22.44 4.74 -15.91
CA ASP A 372 -23.35 5.06 -17.02
C ASP A 372 -22.59 5.55 -18.26
N LYS A 373 -21.53 6.34 -18.06
CA LYS A 373 -20.70 6.83 -19.17
C LYS A 373 -19.90 5.69 -19.80
N VAL A 374 -19.44 4.74 -19.01
CA VAL A 374 -18.75 3.53 -19.51
C VAL A 374 -19.70 2.71 -20.38
N LEU A 375 -20.94 2.45 -19.95
CA LEU A 375 -21.92 1.73 -20.78
C LEU A 375 -22.24 2.50 -22.08
N GLU A 376 -22.39 3.82 -22.00
CA GLU A 376 -22.62 4.67 -23.19
C GLU A 376 -21.48 4.55 -24.21
N ILE A 377 -20.23 4.64 -23.76
CA ILE A 377 -19.06 4.54 -24.65
C ILE A 377 -18.98 3.13 -25.27
N LEU A 378 -19.20 2.09 -24.48
CA LEU A 378 -19.21 0.71 -24.95
C LEU A 378 -20.43 0.35 -25.83
N GLY A 379 -21.38 1.27 -26.02
CA GLY A 379 -22.60 1.02 -26.79
C GLY A 379 -23.52 -0.02 -26.17
N LEU A 380 -23.49 -0.16 -24.84
CA LEU A 380 -24.28 -1.14 -24.07
C LEU A 380 -25.60 -0.53 -23.59
N ASP A 381 -26.59 -1.39 -23.36
CA ASP A 381 -27.91 -0.96 -22.90
C ASP A 381 -27.81 -0.23 -21.54
N PRO A 382 -28.49 0.92 -21.37
CA PRO A 382 -28.45 1.67 -20.12
C PRO A 382 -29.14 0.90 -19.00
N VAL A 383 -28.54 0.91 -17.81
CA VAL A 383 -29.09 0.32 -16.60
C VAL A 383 -29.42 1.42 -15.61
N ALA A 384 -30.67 1.52 -15.15
CA ALA A 384 -31.10 2.61 -14.27
C ALA A 384 -30.48 2.55 -12.87
N GLU A 385 -30.13 1.36 -12.39
CA GLU A 385 -29.52 1.16 -11.07
C GLU A 385 -28.06 1.60 -11.06
N GLN A 386 -27.67 2.31 -10.00
CA GLN A 386 -26.29 2.67 -9.70
C GLN A 386 -25.76 1.78 -8.58
N PHE A 387 -24.66 1.08 -8.82
CA PHE A 387 -24.07 0.19 -7.82
C PHE A 387 -22.93 0.92 -7.11
N THR A 388 -23.04 1.11 -5.79
CA THR A 388 -21.98 1.76 -5.01
C THR A 388 -21.38 0.80 -3.99
N ALA A 389 -20.08 0.86 -3.82
CA ALA A 389 -19.40 0.16 -2.73
C ALA A 389 -19.26 1.02 -1.46
N THR A 390 -19.43 0.37 -0.30
CA THR A 390 -19.09 0.97 0.99
C THR A 390 -17.60 0.80 1.25
N GLU A 391 -16.94 1.89 1.64
CA GLU A 391 -15.55 1.88 2.08
C GLU A 391 -15.45 1.63 3.59
N PRO A 392 -14.37 0.96 4.03
CA PRO A 392 -14.06 0.87 5.44
C PRO A 392 -13.71 2.25 5.99
N ARG A 393 -14.08 2.49 7.25
CA ARG A 393 -13.68 3.68 8.03
C ARG A 393 -12.41 3.44 8.83
N SER A 394 -12.10 2.18 9.11
CA SER A 394 -10.86 1.78 9.77
C SER A 394 -10.45 0.37 9.37
N ILE A 395 -9.16 0.06 9.53
CA ILE A 395 -8.55 -1.23 9.18
C ILE A 395 -7.58 -1.63 10.29
N PHE A 396 -7.73 -2.85 10.81
CA PHE A 396 -6.72 -3.53 11.63
C PHE A 396 -6.09 -4.67 10.83
N GLY A 397 -4.77 -4.64 10.65
CA GLY A 397 -4.06 -5.56 9.78
C GLY A 397 -2.83 -6.20 10.44
N ILE A 398 -2.59 -7.48 10.17
CA ILE A 398 -1.41 -8.25 10.60
C ILE A 398 -0.79 -8.91 9.37
N ILE A 399 0.50 -8.71 9.12
CA ILE A 399 1.30 -9.56 8.23
C ILE A 399 2.16 -10.45 9.08
N ILE A 400 2.18 -11.73 8.74
CA ILE A 400 3.08 -12.70 9.35
C ILE A 400 3.99 -13.23 8.25
N LEU A 401 5.29 -13.03 8.42
CA LEU A 401 6.31 -13.71 7.63
C LEU A 401 6.70 -14.96 8.42
N SER A 402 6.41 -16.12 7.82
CA SER A 402 6.57 -17.48 8.36
C SER A 402 7.84 -17.72 9.18
N PRO A 403 7.85 -18.70 10.10
CA PRO A 403 6.91 -19.82 10.22
C PRO A 403 5.96 -19.73 11.44
N LEU A 404 4.96 -18.86 11.35
CA LEU A 404 3.93 -18.68 12.36
C LEU A 404 2.54 -18.81 11.74
N LYS A 405 1.57 -19.25 12.54
CA LYS A 405 0.14 -19.03 12.32
C LYS A 405 -0.46 -18.24 13.47
N ALA A 406 -1.60 -17.59 13.26
CA ALA A 406 -2.26 -16.81 14.29
C ALA A 406 -3.72 -17.24 14.56
N SER A 407 -4.17 -16.95 15.77
CA SER A 407 -5.58 -16.94 16.15
C SER A 407 -5.85 -15.67 16.93
N ILE A 408 -6.87 -14.93 16.53
CA ILE A 408 -7.25 -13.64 17.13
C ILE A 408 -8.59 -13.84 17.82
N VAL A 409 -8.67 -13.44 19.09
CA VAL A 409 -9.92 -13.32 19.84
C VAL A 409 -10.12 -11.84 20.16
N GLY A 410 -11.05 -11.20 19.46
CA GLY A 410 -11.38 -9.80 19.67
C GLY A 410 -12.54 -9.59 20.66
N PRO A 411 -13.07 -8.36 20.70
CA PRO A 411 -14.24 -8.01 21.51
C PRO A 411 -15.42 -8.96 21.27
N ASN A 412 -16.26 -9.12 22.29
CA ASN A 412 -17.40 -10.06 22.27
C ASN A 412 -17.02 -11.53 22.00
N ARG A 413 -15.73 -11.89 22.16
CA ARG A 413 -15.17 -13.22 21.89
C ARG A 413 -15.27 -13.64 20.42
N GLN A 414 -15.39 -12.68 19.50
CA GLN A 414 -15.31 -12.95 18.07
C GLN A 414 -13.92 -13.46 17.72
N THR A 415 -13.86 -14.58 17.02
CA THR A 415 -12.62 -15.25 16.65
C THR A 415 -12.34 -15.10 15.16
N LEU A 416 -11.09 -14.77 14.83
CA LEU A 416 -10.53 -14.87 13.48
C LEU A 416 -9.29 -15.75 13.49
N SER A 417 -9.33 -16.83 12.72
CA SER A 417 -8.22 -17.76 12.52
C SER A 417 -8.34 -18.41 11.15
N GLN A 418 -7.38 -19.28 10.82
CA GLN A 418 -7.36 -20.04 9.57
C GLN A 418 -8.65 -20.84 9.30
N ASP A 419 -9.36 -21.28 10.36
CA ASP A 419 -10.55 -22.14 10.27
C ASP A 419 -11.86 -21.46 10.73
N ARG A 420 -11.80 -20.21 11.20
CA ARG A 420 -12.96 -19.53 11.79
C ARG A 420 -12.91 -18.03 11.53
N ASN A 421 -14.03 -17.47 11.09
CA ASN A 421 -14.20 -16.03 10.90
C ASN A 421 -15.57 -15.57 11.40
N ASP A 422 -15.62 -15.12 12.66
CA ASP A 422 -16.84 -14.61 13.29
C ASP A 422 -17.19 -13.17 12.88
N TYR A 423 -16.34 -12.49 12.12
CA TYR A 423 -16.57 -11.12 11.62
C TYR A 423 -17.31 -11.12 10.26
N GLY A 424 -17.28 -12.25 9.56
CA GLY A 424 -17.85 -12.43 8.23
C GLY A 424 -16.87 -12.09 7.10
N LEU A 425 -17.03 -12.74 5.95
CA LEU A 425 -16.11 -12.64 4.81
C LEU A 425 -16.04 -11.23 4.19
N GLU A 426 -17.07 -10.41 4.39
CA GLU A 426 -17.06 -9.01 3.91
C GLU A 426 -16.29 -8.07 4.84
N ASN A 427 -16.07 -8.44 6.11
CA ASN A 427 -15.45 -7.59 7.11
C ASN A 427 -14.09 -8.08 7.59
N ALA A 428 -13.75 -9.35 7.39
CA ALA A 428 -12.44 -9.84 7.76
C ALA A 428 -11.96 -10.97 6.85
N GLU A 429 -10.65 -11.07 6.69
CA GLU A 429 -9.97 -12.10 5.94
C GLU A 429 -8.74 -12.59 6.71
N TYR A 430 -8.57 -13.91 6.73
CA TYR A 430 -7.32 -14.59 7.11
C TYR A 430 -6.77 -15.20 5.82
N ASP A 431 -5.92 -14.47 5.12
CA ASP A 431 -5.37 -14.90 3.84
C ASP A 431 -4.10 -15.72 4.08
N ASP A 432 -4.17 -17.02 3.82
CA ASP A 432 -3.12 -18.01 4.05
C ASP A 432 -3.21 -19.13 2.99
N ASP A 433 -2.05 -19.55 2.45
CA ASP A 433 -1.93 -20.73 1.59
C ASP A 433 -1.41 -21.92 2.40
N ARG A 434 -2.34 -22.77 2.85
CA ARG A 434 -2.04 -24.00 3.61
C ARG A 434 -1.06 -24.95 2.92
N SER A 435 -0.96 -24.86 1.60
CA SER A 435 -0.09 -25.74 0.81
C SER A 435 1.35 -25.23 0.74
N ASP A 436 1.59 -23.97 1.10
CA ASP A 436 2.90 -23.36 1.09
C ASP A 436 3.28 -22.75 2.46
N PRO A 437 4.11 -23.43 3.25
CA PRO A 437 4.54 -22.94 4.56
C PRO A 437 5.36 -21.64 4.50
N ASP A 438 5.88 -21.26 3.34
CA ASP A 438 6.63 -20.02 3.12
C ASP A 438 5.74 -18.85 2.66
N ASP A 439 4.44 -19.07 2.42
CA ASP A 439 3.49 -18.01 2.06
C ASP A 439 3.28 -17.04 3.23
N PRO A 440 3.38 -15.71 3.02
CA PRO A 440 2.98 -14.76 4.04
C PRO A 440 1.50 -14.90 4.39
N ILE A 441 1.19 -14.73 5.67
CA ILE A 441 -0.20 -14.61 6.11
C ILE A 441 -0.56 -13.12 6.16
N ASP A 442 -1.66 -12.73 5.52
CA ASP A 442 -2.24 -11.39 5.61
C ASP A 442 -3.61 -11.49 6.29
N ILE A 443 -3.70 -10.95 7.50
CA ILE A 443 -4.94 -10.88 8.25
C ILE A 443 -5.42 -9.44 8.23
N THR A 444 -6.68 -9.23 7.86
CA THR A 444 -7.30 -7.91 7.80
C THR A 444 -8.68 -7.97 8.45
N ILE A 445 -8.98 -7.00 9.32
CA ILE A 445 -10.30 -6.75 9.90
C ILE A 445 -10.69 -5.32 9.55
N LEU A 446 -11.76 -5.16 8.78
CA LEU A 446 -12.36 -3.87 8.42
C LEU A 446 -13.32 -3.44 9.52
N ASN A 447 -13.31 -2.13 9.84
CA ASN A 447 -14.11 -1.55 10.91
C ASN A 447 -14.04 -2.38 12.21
N PRO A 448 -12.82 -2.74 12.69
CA PRO A 448 -12.65 -3.59 13.86
C PRO A 448 -13.40 -3.00 15.05
N PRO A 449 -14.20 -3.80 15.79
CA PRO A 449 -14.82 -3.34 17.03
C PRO A 449 -13.79 -2.82 18.03
N ASP A 450 -14.14 -1.75 18.73
CA ASP A 450 -13.31 -1.22 19.81
C ASP A 450 -13.13 -2.25 20.93
N GLY A 451 -11.90 -2.38 21.41
CA GLY A 451 -11.56 -3.19 22.57
C GLY A 451 -10.28 -3.99 22.41
N TRP A 452 -10.15 -5.01 23.27
CA TRP A 452 -8.97 -5.85 23.34
C TRP A 452 -9.02 -7.02 22.37
N TYR A 453 -7.89 -7.24 21.69
CA TYR A 453 -7.62 -8.36 20.81
C TYR A 453 -6.50 -9.19 21.42
N ASP A 454 -6.82 -10.42 21.80
CA ASP A 454 -5.85 -11.44 22.20
C ASP A 454 -5.40 -12.20 20.96
N ILE A 455 -4.13 -12.08 20.61
CA ILE A 455 -3.54 -12.67 19.41
C ILE A 455 -2.55 -13.74 19.85
N THR A 456 -2.86 -14.99 19.54
CA THR A 456 -1.99 -16.13 19.82
C THR A 456 -1.30 -16.55 18.54
N TYR A 457 0.03 -16.47 18.54
CA TYR A 457 0.89 -16.97 17.48
C TYR A 457 1.43 -18.35 17.85
N THR A 458 1.41 -19.27 16.90
CA THR A 458 1.94 -20.63 17.08
C THR A 458 2.98 -20.94 16.01
N GLY A 459 4.16 -21.40 16.40
CA GLY A 459 5.20 -21.87 15.49
C GLY A 459 4.73 -23.05 14.64
N THR A 460 4.79 -22.90 13.32
CA THR A 460 4.50 -23.98 12.37
C THR A 460 5.76 -24.75 11.97
N GLY A 461 6.93 -24.19 12.25
CA GLY A 461 8.25 -24.78 12.02
C GLY A 461 9.32 -24.13 12.90
N GLU A 462 10.58 -24.36 12.58
CA GLU A 462 11.73 -23.71 13.22
C GLU A 462 12.28 -22.62 12.30
N GLY A 463 12.51 -21.42 12.84
CA GLY A 463 13.06 -20.31 12.06
C GLY A 463 12.82 -18.93 12.65
N GLU A 464 13.33 -17.93 11.95
CA GLU A 464 13.02 -16.52 12.18
C GLU A 464 11.63 -16.20 11.64
N TYR A 465 10.90 -15.33 12.32
CA TYR A 465 9.62 -14.80 11.87
C TYR A 465 9.59 -13.29 12.02
N THR A 466 8.67 -12.66 11.30
CA THR A 466 8.28 -11.26 11.49
C THR A 466 6.77 -11.17 11.64
N ILE A 467 6.31 -10.38 12.61
CA ILE A 467 4.92 -9.95 12.74
C ILE A 467 4.88 -8.45 12.47
N ILE A 468 4.11 -8.00 11.49
CA ILE A 468 3.86 -6.58 11.22
C ILE A 468 2.40 -6.31 11.55
N THR A 469 2.16 -5.50 12.57
CA THR A 469 0.78 -5.16 12.96
C THR A 469 0.53 -3.69 12.70
N SER A 470 -0.68 -3.37 12.25
CA SER A 470 -1.05 -2.04 11.81
C SER A 470 -2.51 -1.73 12.14
N TYR A 471 -2.79 -0.46 12.37
CA TYR A 471 -4.13 0.09 12.38
C TYR A 471 -4.14 1.39 11.58
N ALA A 472 -5.24 1.65 10.89
CA ALA A 472 -5.44 2.93 10.24
C ALA A 472 -6.92 3.32 10.16
N ASP A 473 -7.19 4.61 10.29
CA ASP A 473 -8.46 5.29 10.00
C ASP A 473 -8.18 6.68 9.39
N GLU A 474 -9.21 7.53 9.26
CA GLU A 474 -9.07 8.88 8.69
C GLU A 474 -8.12 9.80 9.48
N ASP A 475 -7.92 9.56 10.78
CA ASP A 475 -7.16 10.42 11.67
C ASP A 475 -5.73 9.89 11.92
N GLU A 476 -5.55 8.57 11.98
CA GLU A 476 -4.26 7.95 12.28
C GLU A 476 -3.92 6.75 11.41
N THR A 477 -2.62 6.57 11.17
CA THR A 477 -2.07 5.35 10.55
C THR A 477 -0.81 4.96 11.31
N VAL A 478 -0.88 3.83 11.99
CA VAL A 478 0.19 3.32 12.85
C VAL A 478 0.56 1.89 12.47
N SER A 479 1.85 1.56 12.57
CA SER A 479 2.33 0.21 12.32
C SER A 479 3.56 -0.09 13.16
N SER A 480 3.65 -1.29 13.70
CA SER A 480 4.84 -1.83 14.34
C SER A 480 5.24 -3.14 13.70
N ALA A 481 6.48 -3.55 13.92
CA ALA A 481 6.95 -4.84 13.45
C ALA A 481 7.90 -5.47 14.47
N HIS A 482 7.66 -6.74 14.74
CA HIS A 482 8.38 -7.54 15.72
C HIS A 482 9.03 -8.73 15.04
N ASP A 483 10.34 -8.86 15.24
CA ASP A 483 11.14 -9.94 14.69
C ASP A 483 11.52 -10.90 15.82
N GLY A 484 11.52 -12.20 15.56
CA GLY A 484 11.84 -13.20 16.58
C GLY A 484 12.13 -14.58 16.00
N ASN A 485 12.38 -15.55 16.87
CA ASN A 485 12.59 -16.95 16.48
C ASN A 485 11.53 -17.83 17.13
N THR A 486 11.10 -18.87 16.42
CA THR A 486 10.11 -19.83 16.91
C THR A 486 10.56 -21.26 16.65
N THR A 487 9.92 -22.19 17.34
CA THR A 487 10.02 -23.63 17.10
C THR A 487 8.63 -24.22 16.91
N GLN A 488 8.55 -25.40 16.31
CA GLN A 488 7.27 -26.05 16.05
C GLN A 488 6.45 -26.21 17.35
N GLY A 489 5.24 -25.65 17.36
CA GLY A 489 4.33 -25.69 18.51
C GLY A 489 4.63 -24.68 19.62
N ALA A 490 5.69 -23.87 19.50
CA ALA A 490 5.92 -22.77 20.44
C ALA A 490 4.78 -21.75 20.33
N VAL A 491 4.32 -21.27 21.48
CA VAL A 491 3.19 -20.33 21.57
C VAL A 491 3.68 -19.02 22.16
N THR A 492 3.32 -17.92 21.51
CA THR A 492 3.43 -16.57 22.08
C THR A 492 2.10 -15.85 21.93
N THR A 493 1.75 -15.02 22.92
CA THR A 493 0.49 -14.28 22.93
C THR A 493 0.79 -12.81 23.08
N GLN A 494 0.11 -12.00 22.27
CA GLN A 494 0.13 -10.55 22.33
C GLN A 494 -1.29 -10.06 22.58
N ARG A 495 -1.43 -9.02 23.40
CA ARG A 495 -2.71 -8.34 23.63
C ARG A 495 -2.60 -6.91 23.09
N ILE A 496 -3.52 -6.54 22.20
CA ILE A 496 -3.54 -5.23 21.52
C ILE A 496 -4.91 -4.58 21.74
N TYR A 497 -4.92 -3.28 22.03
CA TYR A 497 -6.16 -2.49 22.04
C TYR A 497 -6.37 -1.80 20.70
N VAL A 498 -7.60 -1.81 20.20
CA VAL A 498 -8.03 -1.08 18.99
C VAL A 498 -9.21 -0.18 19.36
N GLY A 499 -9.19 1.10 18.99
CA GLY A 499 -10.28 2.07 19.22
C GLY A 499 -9.83 3.53 19.16
N ASN A 500 -10.76 4.48 19.36
CA ASN A 500 -10.62 5.95 19.14
C ASN A 500 -9.48 6.69 19.90
N SER A 501 -8.66 6.00 20.68
CA SER A 501 -7.49 6.57 21.35
C SER A 501 -6.52 5.45 21.75
N THR A 502 -5.38 5.40 21.07
CA THR A 502 -4.22 4.54 21.38
C THR A 502 -4.37 3.09 20.97
N ILE A 503 -3.97 2.81 19.74
CA ILE A 503 -3.42 1.50 19.46
C ILE A 503 -2.10 1.36 20.22
N THR A 504 -2.04 0.43 21.18
CA THR A 504 -0.81 0.01 21.83
C THR A 504 0.01 -0.89 20.90
N LEU A 505 0.42 -0.36 19.74
CA LEU A 505 1.40 -0.99 18.85
C LEU A 505 2.81 -0.53 19.24
N VAL A 506 3.19 -0.83 20.47
CA VAL A 506 4.40 -0.27 21.07
C VAL A 506 5.54 -1.27 20.98
N ASP A 507 6.55 -0.90 20.19
CA ASP A 507 7.94 -1.35 20.29
C ASP A 507 8.50 -0.92 21.65
N ASP A 508 9.48 -1.62 22.21
CA ASP A 508 10.07 -1.35 23.55
C ASP A 508 10.61 0.10 23.71
N SER A 509 10.63 0.91 22.65
CA SER A 509 11.02 2.31 22.66
C SER A 509 9.93 3.32 23.04
N ASP A 510 8.62 3.03 22.91
CA ASP A 510 7.62 4.11 23.06
C ASP A 510 7.29 4.46 24.51
N TYR A 511 7.32 3.53 25.48
CA TYR A 511 7.09 3.93 26.87
C TYR A 511 8.18 4.90 27.38
N LEU A 512 9.42 4.85 26.85
CA LEU A 512 10.46 5.84 27.14
C LEU A 512 10.12 7.21 26.56
N ALA A 513 9.51 7.24 25.37
CA ALA A 513 9.03 8.47 24.75
C ALA A 513 7.85 9.05 25.53
N LEU A 514 6.90 8.21 25.97
CA LEU A 514 5.78 8.62 26.83
C LEU A 514 6.28 9.17 28.18
N LEU A 515 7.28 8.52 28.80
CA LEU A 515 7.92 9.03 30.02
C LEU A 515 8.58 10.40 29.79
N LYS A 516 9.24 10.61 28.64
CA LYS A 516 9.80 11.92 28.27
C LYS A 516 8.72 12.96 28.03
N GLU A 517 7.57 12.55 27.48
CA GLU A 517 6.44 13.44 27.26
C GLU A 517 5.81 13.89 28.58
N ILE A 518 5.63 12.99 29.55
CA ILE A 518 5.22 13.36 30.91
C ILE A 518 6.23 14.33 31.53
N GLU A 519 7.53 14.10 31.34
CA GLU A 519 8.59 15.00 31.83
C GLU A 519 8.48 16.40 31.18
N ARG A 520 8.21 16.46 29.87
CA ARG A 520 8.01 17.69 29.11
C ARG A 520 6.80 18.46 29.64
N ILE A 521 5.67 17.77 29.82
CA ILE A 521 4.43 18.34 30.36
C ILE A 521 4.72 18.94 31.74
N ALA A 522 5.29 18.18 32.68
CA ALA A 522 5.58 18.67 34.03
C ALA A 522 6.50 19.91 34.04
N LYS A 523 7.53 19.93 33.19
CA LYS A 523 8.42 21.11 33.03
C LYS A 523 7.65 22.32 32.50
N GLN A 524 6.78 22.11 31.51
CA GLN A 524 5.96 23.17 30.91
C GLN A 524 4.91 23.70 31.90
N THR A 525 4.21 22.83 32.64
CA THR A 525 3.23 23.21 33.68
C THR A 525 3.85 24.10 34.77
N LYS A 526 5.12 23.85 35.15
CA LYS A 526 5.84 24.74 36.06
C LYS A 526 6.19 26.08 35.40
N LYS A 527 6.62 26.07 34.14
CA LYS A 527 6.93 27.29 33.38
C LYS A 527 5.69 28.20 33.29
N ASP A 528 4.52 27.59 33.16
CA ASP A 528 3.22 28.26 33.13
C ASP A 528 2.71 28.65 34.54
N ARG A 529 3.54 28.44 35.58
CA ARG A 529 3.27 28.77 36.99
C ARG A 529 2.04 28.07 37.57
N LEU A 530 1.62 26.96 36.97
CA LEU A 530 0.51 26.17 37.45
C LEU A 530 0.92 25.30 38.63
N ILE A 531 2.18 24.85 38.72
CA ILE A 531 2.72 24.02 39.82
C ILE A 531 4.03 24.62 40.40
N LYS A 532 4.37 24.23 41.63
CA LYS A 532 5.62 24.60 42.32
C LYS A 532 6.78 23.71 41.88
N GLY A 533 8.01 24.13 42.22
CA GLY A 533 9.22 23.39 41.86
C GLY A 533 9.33 21.99 42.48
N HIS A 534 8.75 21.74 43.66
CA HIS A 534 8.74 20.41 44.26
C HIS A 534 7.72 19.48 43.61
N GLU A 535 6.53 19.98 43.25
CA GLU A 535 5.50 19.22 42.50
C GLU A 535 6.05 18.77 41.14
N GLN A 536 6.80 19.62 40.44
CA GLN A 536 7.53 19.22 39.23
C GLN A 536 8.55 18.11 39.52
N ALA A 537 9.32 18.23 40.61
CA ALA A 537 10.34 17.26 40.97
C ALA A 537 9.75 15.89 41.37
N ASN A 538 8.55 15.88 41.95
CA ASN A 538 7.80 14.67 42.30
C ASN A 538 7.36 13.88 41.06
N ILE A 539 7.27 14.51 39.88
CA ILE A 539 7.06 13.82 38.60
C ILE A 539 8.40 13.46 37.94
N THR A 540 9.33 14.41 37.82
CA THR A 540 10.53 14.20 36.98
C THR A 540 11.57 13.26 37.59
N ARG A 541 11.65 13.17 38.92
CA ARG A 541 12.61 12.26 39.58
C ARG A 541 12.20 10.79 39.43
N PRO A 542 10.94 10.38 39.74
CA PRO A 542 10.50 9.02 39.45
C PRO A 542 10.66 8.62 37.99
N ILE A 543 10.44 9.52 37.02
CA ILE A 543 10.70 9.24 35.60
C ILE A 543 12.16 8.83 35.35
N THR A 544 13.11 9.58 35.91
CA THR A 544 14.55 9.26 35.74
C THR A 544 14.90 7.91 36.38
N HIS A 545 14.31 7.61 37.55
CA HIS A 545 14.53 6.34 38.23
C HIS A 545 13.90 5.17 37.46
N ALA A 546 12.66 5.30 37.00
CA ALA A 546 11.97 4.34 36.16
C ALA A 546 12.79 3.99 34.91
N GLN A 547 13.30 4.99 34.18
CA GLN A 547 14.16 4.76 33.01
C GLN A 547 15.42 3.96 33.34
N ASN A 548 16.06 4.24 34.48
CA ASN A 548 17.27 3.53 34.89
C ASN A 548 16.99 2.10 35.36
N ASP A 549 15.92 1.88 36.13
CA ASP A 549 15.55 0.54 36.58
C ASP A 549 15.15 -0.36 35.43
N LEU A 550 14.48 0.17 34.41
CA LEU A 550 14.15 -0.61 33.24
C LEU A 550 15.38 -0.98 32.39
N ARG A 551 16.32 -0.04 32.22
CA ARG A 551 17.63 -0.34 31.62
C ARG A 551 18.37 -1.45 32.38
N LEU A 552 18.28 -1.44 33.71
CA LEU A 552 18.89 -2.47 34.56
C LEU A 552 18.13 -3.80 34.50
N TYR A 553 16.80 -3.77 34.36
CA TYR A 553 15.98 -4.95 34.09
C TYR A 553 16.46 -5.65 32.82
N ASP A 554 16.54 -4.94 31.69
CA ASP A 554 16.99 -5.50 30.41
C ASP A 554 18.40 -6.07 30.50
N GLN A 555 19.31 -5.33 31.13
CA GLN A 555 20.70 -5.76 31.32
C GLN A 555 20.77 -7.07 32.14
N ARG A 556 19.94 -7.22 33.17
CA ARG A 556 19.91 -8.40 34.04
C ARG A 556 19.21 -9.58 33.38
N THR A 557 18.16 -9.34 32.60
CA THR A 557 17.49 -10.35 31.77
C THR A 557 18.46 -10.95 30.76
N LYS A 558 19.24 -10.11 30.05
CA LYS A 558 20.31 -10.56 29.12
C LYS A 558 21.43 -11.36 29.80
N GLN A 559 21.63 -11.16 31.11
CA GLN A 559 22.61 -11.89 31.92
C GLN A 559 22.02 -13.16 32.58
N ASN A 560 20.79 -13.57 32.25
CA ASN A 560 20.06 -14.67 32.88
C ASN A 560 19.90 -14.51 34.41
N ARG A 561 19.80 -13.27 34.91
CA ARG A 561 19.63 -12.95 36.33
C ARG A 561 18.17 -12.61 36.66
N GLN A 562 17.28 -13.58 36.52
CA GLN A 562 15.83 -13.40 36.59
C GLN A 562 15.33 -12.73 37.89
N SER A 563 15.75 -13.18 39.07
CA SER A 563 15.32 -12.57 40.35
C SER A 563 15.73 -11.10 40.44
N ALA A 564 16.97 -10.78 40.05
CA ALA A 564 17.47 -9.42 40.10
C ALA A 564 16.83 -8.53 39.02
N ALA A 565 16.42 -9.10 37.88
CA ALA A 565 15.64 -8.39 36.87
C ALA A 565 14.24 -8.05 37.43
N LEU A 566 13.54 -9.03 38.00
CA LEU A 566 12.21 -8.82 38.59
C LEU A 566 12.20 -7.74 39.68
N ASP A 567 13.25 -7.66 40.51
CA ASP A 567 13.39 -6.59 41.50
C ASP A 567 13.46 -5.20 40.86
N ARG A 568 14.15 -5.07 39.71
CA ARG A 568 14.19 -3.79 38.98
C ARG A 568 12.84 -3.47 38.35
N LEU A 569 12.14 -4.48 37.85
CA LEU A 569 10.81 -4.28 37.28
C LEU A 569 9.80 -3.83 38.34
N ARG A 570 9.89 -4.35 39.58
CA ARG A 570 9.08 -3.85 40.71
C ARG A 570 9.38 -2.40 41.05
N ASP A 571 10.66 -2.04 41.16
CA ASP A 571 11.07 -0.65 41.42
C ASP A 571 10.56 0.28 40.29
N TYR A 572 10.61 -0.16 39.03
CA TYR A 572 10.03 0.56 37.89
C TYR A 572 8.54 0.89 38.07
N TYR A 573 7.70 -0.10 38.40
CA TYR A 573 6.27 0.14 38.60
C TYR A 573 5.97 0.99 39.84
N GLN A 574 6.79 0.87 40.89
CA GLN A 574 6.68 1.76 42.05
C GLN A 574 6.90 3.23 41.67
N HIS A 575 7.85 3.52 40.77
CA HIS A 575 8.04 4.87 40.27
C HIS A 575 6.86 5.36 39.42
N LEU A 576 6.17 4.48 38.69
CA LEU A 576 4.93 4.86 38.01
C LEU A 576 3.81 5.20 38.99
N ASP A 577 3.71 4.48 40.12
CA ASP A 577 2.75 4.77 41.19
C ASP A 577 3.02 6.14 41.83
N GLU A 578 4.29 6.51 42.02
CA GLU A 578 4.70 7.83 42.52
C GLU A 578 4.23 8.95 41.59
N ILE A 579 4.41 8.80 40.27
CA ILE A 579 3.95 9.77 39.27
C ILE A 579 2.42 9.87 39.30
N GLN A 580 1.73 8.73 39.36
CA GLN A 580 0.27 8.68 39.37
C GLN A 580 -0.31 9.36 40.61
N SER A 581 0.31 9.16 41.76
CA SER A 581 -0.09 9.79 43.03
C SER A 581 0.01 11.32 42.93
N GLU A 582 1.13 11.84 42.44
CA GLU A 582 1.32 13.29 42.27
C GLU A 582 0.36 13.87 41.23
N ALA A 583 0.18 13.21 40.08
CA ALA A 583 -0.77 13.64 39.05
C ALA A 583 -2.22 13.65 39.56
N THR A 584 -2.60 12.65 40.38
CA THR A 584 -3.92 12.59 41.02
C THR A 584 -4.12 13.78 41.97
N HIS A 585 -3.08 14.17 42.73
CA HIS A 585 -3.16 15.36 43.59
C HIS A 585 -3.39 16.65 42.80
N TRP A 586 -2.90 16.73 41.55
CA TRP A 586 -3.15 17.91 40.71
C TRP A 586 -4.63 18.04 40.30
N LEU A 587 -5.43 16.97 40.34
CA LEU A 587 -6.87 17.00 40.04
C LEU A 587 -7.68 17.83 41.06
N ASP A 588 -7.16 18.01 42.28
CA ASP A 588 -7.81 18.80 43.34
C ASP A 588 -7.95 20.29 42.96
N THR A 589 -7.25 20.74 41.91
CA THR A 589 -7.28 22.11 41.39
C THR A 589 -7.85 22.14 39.96
N PRO A 590 -9.03 22.77 39.72
CA PRO A 590 -9.67 22.77 38.40
C PRO A 590 -8.79 23.30 37.25
N SER A 591 -7.93 24.28 37.50
CA SER A 591 -7.02 24.84 36.49
C SER A 591 -5.89 23.88 36.07
N ARG A 592 -5.72 22.74 36.76
CA ARG A 592 -4.71 21.72 36.46
C ARG A 592 -5.34 20.40 35.98
N ALA A 593 -6.66 20.24 36.09
CA ALA A 593 -7.36 18.98 35.86
C ALA A 593 -7.11 18.39 34.46
N THR A 594 -7.11 19.23 33.42
CA THR A 594 -6.82 18.79 32.04
C THR A 594 -5.40 18.22 31.92
N ILE A 595 -4.41 18.87 32.54
CA ILE A 595 -3.00 18.45 32.48
C ILE A 595 -2.80 17.18 33.31
N ALA A 596 -3.43 17.09 34.48
CA ALA A 596 -3.39 15.92 35.33
C ALA A 596 -3.96 14.69 34.61
N ASN A 597 -5.11 14.84 33.94
CA ASN A 597 -5.71 13.77 33.13
C ASN A 597 -4.80 13.35 31.97
N GLN A 598 -4.14 14.28 31.28
CA GLN A 598 -3.15 13.94 30.25
C GLN A 598 -2.00 13.10 30.79
N ILE A 599 -1.45 13.44 31.96
CA ILE A 599 -0.37 12.65 32.58
C ILE A 599 -0.87 11.26 33.01
N LEU A 600 -2.07 11.16 33.58
CA LEU A 600 -2.66 9.88 34.00
C LEU A 600 -2.93 8.96 32.81
N GLU A 601 -3.41 9.52 31.69
CA GLU A 601 -3.62 8.78 30.44
C GLU A 601 -2.29 8.27 29.88
N LEU A 602 -1.24 9.09 29.85
CA LEU A 602 0.10 8.67 29.42
C LEU A 602 0.68 7.58 30.35
N LEU A 603 0.45 7.67 31.67
CA LEU A 603 0.88 6.64 32.61
C LEU A 603 0.17 5.30 32.40
N GLU A 604 -1.12 5.33 32.10
CA GLU A 604 -1.87 4.13 31.76
C GLU A 604 -1.31 3.49 30.49
N LYS A 605 -1.04 4.27 29.44
CA LYS A 605 -0.36 3.80 28.23
C LYS A 605 1.02 3.19 28.52
N ILE A 606 1.79 3.80 29.41
CA ILE A 606 3.10 3.28 29.84
C ILE A 606 2.94 1.92 30.53
N ARG A 607 2.02 1.78 31.49
CA ARG A 607 1.80 0.50 32.19
C ARG A 607 1.34 -0.60 31.24
N LEU A 608 0.55 -0.26 30.24
CA LEU A 608 0.04 -1.19 29.24
C LEU A 608 1.10 -1.62 28.21
N SER A 609 2.16 -0.83 28.04
CA SER A 609 3.28 -1.10 27.11
C SER A 609 4.56 -1.58 27.79
N SER A 610 4.59 -1.61 29.12
CA SER A 610 5.75 -2.06 29.89
C SER A 610 5.77 -3.58 30.07
N PRO A 611 6.94 -4.20 30.33
CA PRO A 611 7.01 -5.62 30.64
C PRO A 611 6.05 -5.97 31.80
N PRO A 612 5.27 -7.06 31.69
CA PRO A 612 4.34 -7.44 32.74
C PRO A 612 5.10 -7.86 34.00
N LEU A 613 4.58 -7.44 35.17
CA LEU A 613 5.15 -7.75 36.47
C LEU A 613 4.91 -9.20 36.91
#